data_AF-A0A7R9Y4R6-F1
#
_entry.id   AF-A0A7R9Y4R6-F1
#
_cell.length_a   1.000
_cell.length_b   1.000
_cell.length_c   1.000
_cell.angle_alpha   90.00
_cell.angle_beta   90.00
_cell.angle_gamma   90.00
#
_symmetry.space_group_name_H-M   'P 1'
#
loop_
_entity.id
_entity.type
_entity.pdbx_description
1 polymer ?
#
loop_
_entity_poly.entity_id
_entity_poly.type
_entity_poly.pdbx_seq_one_letter_code
_entity_poly.pdbx_strand_id
1 'polypeptide(L)'
;MSSLRNAVKRKTHKERSQPAARARLGLLEKKKDYVLRARDFHKKEDAIKVLKTKAAYRNPDEFYFGMEKQRTKDGVHQARGDESNKYTAEELRLMKTQDVKYVGLKASMEAKKAEKLRATLHLVGADGLAEEDESDDEMTRGWGSDDERGAGGGGGRERR
;
A
#
# COMPACT_ATOMS: atom_id res chain seq x y z
N MET A 1 36.21 -36.51 -30.41
CA MET A 1 34.77 -36.28 -30.70
C MET A 1 34.13 -37.60 -31.11
N SER A 2 32.89 -37.91 -30.69
CA SER A 2 32.27 -39.20 -31.06
C SER A 2 31.59 -39.06 -32.42
N SER A 3 32.04 -39.84 -33.41
CA SER A 3 31.76 -39.69 -34.85
C SER A 3 30.42 -40.27 -35.31
N LEU A 4 29.69 -41.01 -34.46
CA LEU A 4 28.45 -41.71 -34.82
C LEU A 4 27.20 -41.19 -34.09
N ARG A 5 27.20 -39.94 -33.61
CA ARG A 5 26.07 -39.37 -32.84
C ARG A 5 24.76 -39.26 -33.63
N ASN A 6 24.85 -39.16 -34.96
CA ASN A 6 23.69 -39.01 -35.85
C ASN A 6 23.18 -40.36 -36.40
N ALA A 7 23.99 -41.43 -36.31
CA ALA A 7 23.64 -42.76 -36.83
C ALA A 7 22.71 -43.54 -35.89
N VAL A 8 22.78 -43.27 -34.57
CA VAL A 8 21.91 -43.89 -33.56
C VAL A 8 21.16 -42.80 -32.80
N LYS A 9 19.85 -42.72 -33.00
CA LYS A 9 18.98 -41.77 -32.27
C LYS A 9 19.00 -42.11 -30.79
N ARG A 10 19.45 -41.18 -29.93
CA ARG A 10 19.35 -41.33 -28.47
C ARG A 10 17.95 -41.01 -28.00
N LYS A 11 17.41 -41.84 -27.11
CA LYS A 11 16.11 -41.60 -26.47
C LYS A 11 16.23 -40.47 -25.45
N THR A 12 15.31 -39.52 -25.50
CA THR A 12 15.16 -38.51 -24.45
C THR A 12 14.44 -39.13 -23.25
N HIS A 13 15.07 -39.05 -22.08
CA HIS A 13 14.46 -39.51 -20.83
C HIS A 13 13.64 -38.36 -20.25
N LYS A 14 12.33 -38.59 -20.08
CA LYS A 14 11.42 -37.62 -19.46
C LYS A 14 11.50 -37.71 -17.94
N GLU A 15 11.32 -36.58 -17.27
CA GLU A 15 11.29 -36.51 -15.80
C GLU A 15 9.90 -36.92 -15.28
N ARG A 16 9.84 -37.54 -14.09
CA ARG A 16 8.57 -37.96 -13.46
C ARG A 16 7.93 -36.80 -12.68
N SER A 17 6.60 -36.73 -12.71
CA SER A 17 5.80 -35.79 -11.91
C SER A 17 5.73 -36.20 -10.42
N GLN A 18 5.21 -35.29 -9.58
CA GLN A 18 4.89 -35.55 -8.18
C GLN A 18 3.73 -36.57 -8.09
N PRO A 19 3.76 -37.57 -7.18
CA PRO A 19 2.63 -38.48 -6.97
C PRO A 19 1.36 -37.73 -6.56
N ALA A 20 0.21 -38.17 -7.07
CA ALA A 20 -1.08 -37.51 -6.86
C ALA A 20 -1.43 -37.33 -5.37
N ALA A 21 -1.15 -38.34 -4.53
CA ALA A 21 -1.37 -38.28 -3.08
C ALA A 21 -0.57 -37.14 -2.39
N ARG A 22 0.51 -36.65 -3.01
CA ARG A 22 1.38 -35.57 -2.49
C ARG A 22 1.30 -34.29 -3.31
N ALA A 23 0.31 -34.16 -4.19
CA ALA A 23 0.14 -32.98 -5.03
C ALA A 23 0.01 -31.67 -4.21
N ARG A 24 -0.55 -31.74 -2.99
CA ARG A 24 -0.66 -30.60 -2.06
C ARG A 24 0.69 -29.95 -1.71
N LEU A 25 1.80 -30.70 -1.76
CA LEU A 25 3.14 -30.19 -1.42
C LEU A 25 3.78 -29.39 -2.57
N GLY A 26 3.09 -29.24 -3.70
CA GLY A 26 3.61 -28.55 -4.88
C GLY A 26 4.52 -29.44 -5.73
N LEU A 27 5.38 -28.79 -6.53
CA LEU A 27 6.27 -29.45 -7.48
C LEU A 27 7.31 -30.33 -6.77
N LEU A 28 7.53 -31.54 -7.29
CA LEU A 28 8.60 -32.41 -6.81
C LEU A 28 9.95 -31.91 -7.33
N GLU A 29 10.67 -31.21 -6.47
CA GLU A 29 12.01 -30.71 -6.77
C GLU A 29 12.95 -31.82 -7.26
N LYS A 30 13.70 -31.50 -8.31
CA LYS A 30 14.73 -32.37 -8.87
C LYS A 30 16.12 -31.79 -8.59
N LYS A 31 17.15 -32.51 -9.06
CA LYS A 31 18.54 -32.10 -8.85
C LYS A 31 18.82 -30.68 -9.39
N LYS A 32 18.22 -30.30 -10.51
CA LYS A 32 18.36 -28.96 -11.10
C LYS A 32 17.82 -27.88 -10.15
N ASP A 33 16.62 -28.09 -9.62
CA ASP A 33 15.97 -27.16 -8.68
C ASP A 33 16.75 -27.06 -7.36
N TYR A 34 17.21 -28.20 -6.84
CA TYR A 34 18.07 -28.24 -5.65
C TYR A 34 19.34 -27.41 -5.85
N VAL A 35 20.01 -27.54 -7.00
CA VAL A 35 21.23 -26.78 -7.29
C VAL A 35 20.93 -25.27 -7.33
N LEU A 36 19.81 -24.86 -7.93
CA LEU A 36 19.41 -23.45 -7.94
C LEU A 36 19.14 -22.93 -6.51
N ARG A 37 18.40 -23.69 -5.70
CA ARG A 37 18.13 -23.33 -4.29
C ARG A 37 19.40 -23.25 -3.46
N ALA A 38 20.29 -24.25 -3.57
CA ALA A 38 21.54 -24.27 -2.81
C ALA A 38 22.44 -23.07 -3.17
N ARG A 39 22.52 -22.72 -4.45
CA ARG A 39 23.27 -21.54 -4.91
C ARG A 39 22.69 -20.24 -4.38
N ASP A 40 21.36 -20.09 -4.38
CA ASP A 40 20.70 -18.92 -3.80
C ASP A 40 20.92 -18.82 -2.28
N PHE A 41 20.81 -19.95 -1.57
CA PHE A 41 21.05 -20.01 -0.14
C PHE A 41 22.48 -19.58 0.21
N HIS A 42 23.50 -20.16 -0.43
CA HIS A 42 24.89 -19.78 -0.16
C HIS A 42 25.20 -18.34 -0.55
N LYS A 43 24.60 -17.83 -1.64
CA LYS A 43 24.74 -16.41 -2.01
C LYS A 43 24.22 -15.48 -0.90
N LYS A 44 23.07 -15.82 -0.29
CA LYS A 44 22.50 -15.05 0.83
C LYS A 44 23.34 -15.19 2.09
N GLU A 45 23.80 -16.40 2.39
CA GLU A 45 24.70 -16.69 3.51
C GLU A 45 26.00 -15.89 3.43
N ASP A 46 26.65 -15.87 2.26
CA ASP A 46 27.86 -15.10 2.00
C ASP A 46 27.61 -13.59 2.16
N ALA A 47 26.49 -13.08 1.62
CA ALA A 47 26.12 -11.69 1.78
C ALA A 47 25.92 -11.29 3.25
N ILE A 48 25.23 -12.14 4.03
CA ILE A 48 25.04 -11.93 5.47
C ILE A 48 26.38 -11.96 6.21
N LYS A 49 27.29 -12.88 5.85
CA LYS A 49 28.63 -12.97 6.44
C LYS A 49 29.42 -11.67 6.20
N VAL A 50 29.40 -11.14 4.99
CA VAL A 50 30.06 -9.86 4.66
C VAL A 50 29.44 -8.69 5.43
N LEU A 51 28.11 -8.65 5.57
CA LEU A 51 27.44 -7.61 6.35
C LEU A 51 27.81 -7.68 7.83
N LYS A 52 27.88 -8.88 8.41
CA LYS A 52 28.34 -9.10 9.79
C LYS A 52 29.77 -8.63 10.00
N THR A 53 30.70 -8.95 9.08
CA THR A 53 32.08 -8.49 9.19
C THR A 53 32.17 -6.96 9.09
N LYS A 54 31.41 -6.34 8.17
CA LYS A 54 31.36 -4.87 8.06
C LYS A 54 30.82 -4.21 9.33
N ALA A 55 29.78 -4.78 9.92
CA ALA A 55 29.21 -4.29 11.17
C ALA A 55 30.20 -4.42 12.34
N ALA A 56 30.97 -5.53 12.41
CA ALA A 56 31.96 -5.76 13.45
C ALA A 56 33.18 -4.81 13.34
N TYR A 57 33.59 -4.45 12.13
CA TYR A 57 34.70 -3.52 11.89
C TYR A 57 34.27 -2.05 11.73
N ARG A 58 33.03 -1.70 12.10
CA ARG A 58 32.53 -0.32 12.02
C ARG A 58 33.32 0.59 12.96
N ASN A 59 33.74 1.75 12.47
CA ASN A 59 34.32 2.80 13.31
C ASN A 59 33.18 3.59 13.99
N PRO A 60 33.11 3.66 15.34
CA PRO A 60 32.07 4.42 16.03
C PRO A 60 32.11 5.93 15.73
N ASP A 61 33.29 6.47 15.40
CA ASP A 61 33.50 7.89 15.14
C ASP A 61 33.41 8.25 13.65
N GLU A 62 32.92 7.34 12.80
CA GLU A 62 32.77 7.61 11.37
C GLU A 62 31.71 8.69 11.11
N PHE A 63 32.09 9.72 10.34
CA PHE A 63 31.18 10.79 9.92
C PHE A 63 31.14 10.89 8.41
N TYR A 64 29.93 10.86 7.85
CA TYR A 64 29.65 11.13 6.45
C TYR A 64 28.65 12.29 6.34
N PHE A 65 28.84 13.23 5.41
CA PHE A 65 27.92 14.36 5.20
C PHE A 65 26.46 13.96 4.92
N GLY A 66 26.24 12.71 4.47
CA GLY A 66 24.90 12.17 4.31
C GLY A 66 24.13 11.99 5.64
N MET A 67 24.83 11.83 6.76
CA MET A 67 24.24 11.66 8.10
C MET A 67 23.50 12.91 8.58
N GLU A 68 23.80 14.10 8.04
CA GLU A 68 23.06 15.33 8.37
C GLU A 68 21.60 15.28 7.89
N LYS A 69 21.37 14.59 6.77
CA LYS A 69 20.08 14.57 6.06
C LYS A 69 19.29 13.28 6.31
N GLN A 70 19.94 12.23 6.79
CA GLN A 70 19.35 10.91 7.01
C GLN A 70 19.21 10.65 8.51
N ARG A 71 18.15 9.95 8.91
CA ARG A 71 17.90 9.63 10.32
C ARG A 71 17.74 8.12 10.48
N THR A 72 18.25 7.62 11.59
CA THR A 72 18.03 6.25 12.04
C THR A 72 17.08 6.30 13.22
N LYS A 73 16.01 5.50 13.19
CA LYS A 73 15.10 5.33 14.33
C LYS A 73 15.12 3.86 14.72
N ASP A 74 15.29 3.59 16.01
CA ASP A 74 15.33 2.22 16.55
C ASP A 74 16.35 1.29 15.83
N GLY A 75 17.46 1.87 15.37
CA GLY A 75 18.52 1.12 14.66
C GLY A 75 18.26 0.86 13.18
N VAL A 76 17.11 1.28 12.62
CA VAL A 76 16.78 1.13 11.20
C VAL A 76 16.88 2.47 10.47
N HIS A 77 17.55 2.47 9.32
CA HIS A 77 17.66 3.66 8.47
C HIS A 77 16.27 4.01 7.93
N GLN A 78 15.77 5.19 8.28
CA GLN A 78 14.58 5.73 7.64
C GLN A 78 15.02 6.35 6.32
N ALA A 79 14.71 5.67 5.21
CA ALA A 79 14.67 6.38 3.93
C ALA A 79 13.81 7.62 4.14
N ARG A 80 14.24 8.76 3.56
CA ARG A 80 13.48 10.01 3.66
C ARG A 80 12.00 9.69 3.51
N GLY A 81 11.24 9.94 4.57
CA GLY A 81 9.79 9.74 4.54
C GLY A 81 9.27 10.40 3.29
N ASP A 82 8.34 9.72 2.62
CA ASP A 82 7.77 10.14 1.35
C ASP A 82 7.62 11.64 1.31
N GLU A 83 7.86 12.21 0.14
CA GLU A 83 7.78 13.63 -0.20
C GLU A 83 6.42 14.29 0.15
N SER A 84 5.52 13.58 0.82
CA SER A 84 4.31 13.99 1.52
C SER A 84 4.39 15.34 2.24
N ASN A 85 5.56 15.72 2.77
CA ASN A 85 5.74 17.00 3.48
C ASN A 85 6.50 18.05 2.65
N LYS A 86 6.55 17.91 1.32
CA LYS A 86 7.16 18.90 0.43
C LYS A 86 6.31 20.15 0.24
N TYR A 87 5.00 20.02 0.37
CA TYR A 87 4.08 21.12 0.05
C TYR A 87 3.94 22.06 1.23
N THR A 88 4.05 23.34 0.94
CA THR A 88 3.70 24.41 1.86
C THR A 88 2.20 24.40 2.16
N ALA A 89 1.80 25.02 3.26
CA ALA A 89 0.38 25.14 3.63
C ALA A 89 -0.45 25.84 2.53
N GLU A 90 0.14 26.80 1.82
CA GLU A 90 -0.49 27.51 0.72
C GLU A 90 -0.70 26.60 -0.51
N GLU A 91 0.30 25.82 -0.89
CA GLU A 91 0.19 24.84 -1.97
C GLU A 91 -0.87 23.77 -1.66
N LEU A 92 -0.90 23.27 -0.42
CA LEU A 92 -1.95 22.34 0.02
C LEU A 92 -3.34 22.97 -0.03
N ARG A 93 -3.48 24.24 0.35
CA ARG A 93 -4.75 24.96 0.28
C ARG A 93 -5.20 25.18 -1.16
N LEU A 94 -4.27 25.46 -2.07
CA LEU A 94 -4.54 25.56 -3.50
C LEU A 94 -5.02 24.21 -4.07
N MET A 95 -4.32 23.11 -3.77
CA MET A 95 -4.73 21.76 -4.21
C MET A 95 -6.14 21.41 -3.73
N LYS A 96 -6.42 21.63 -2.43
CA LYS A 96 -7.78 21.43 -1.87
C LYS A 96 -8.83 22.27 -2.58
N THR A 97 -8.49 23.51 -2.94
CA THR A 97 -9.42 24.39 -3.68
C THR A 97 -9.70 23.86 -5.09
N GLN A 98 -8.68 23.30 -5.76
CA GLN A 98 -8.85 22.66 -7.07
C GLN A 98 -9.73 21.41 -6.97
N ASP A 99 -9.52 20.57 -5.95
CA ASP A 99 -10.31 19.37 -5.70
C ASP A 99 -11.79 19.71 -5.47
N VAL A 100 -12.08 20.72 -4.63
CA VAL A 100 -13.47 21.17 -4.39
C VAL A 100 -14.13 21.64 -5.68
N LYS A 101 -13.43 22.42 -6.52
CA LYS A 101 -13.95 22.85 -7.81
C LYS A 101 -14.21 21.68 -8.76
N TYR A 102 -13.31 20.71 -8.80
CA TYR A 102 -13.46 19.53 -9.64
C TYR A 102 -14.64 18.66 -9.22
N VAL A 103 -14.77 18.39 -7.91
CA VAL A 103 -15.90 17.63 -7.36
C VAL A 103 -17.22 18.36 -7.62
N GLY A 104 -17.27 19.67 -7.41
CA GLY A 104 -18.46 20.48 -7.72
C GLY A 104 -18.85 20.43 -9.20
N LEU A 105 -17.87 20.57 -10.10
CA LEU A 105 -18.09 20.42 -11.54
C LEU A 105 -18.65 19.03 -11.86
N LYS A 106 -18.04 17.97 -11.34
CA LYS A 106 -18.52 16.59 -11.56
C LYS A 106 -19.93 16.37 -11.02
N ALA A 107 -20.24 16.84 -9.81
CA ALA A 107 -21.58 16.77 -9.26
C ALA A 107 -22.61 17.46 -10.16
N SER A 108 -22.30 18.67 -10.67
CA SER A 108 -23.19 19.39 -11.59
C SER A 108 -23.42 18.65 -12.92
N MET A 109 -22.38 17.98 -13.44
CA MET A 109 -22.48 17.19 -14.66
C MET A 109 -23.36 15.95 -14.45
N GLU A 110 -23.18 15.25 -13.34
CA GLU A 110 -23.98 14.07 -13.00
C GLU A 110 -25.43 14.44 -12.67
N ALA A 111 -25.67 15.56 -11.97
CA ALA A 111 -27.03 16.07 -11.74
C ALA A 111 -27.77 16.36 -13.07
N LYS A 112 -27.12 17.05 -14.02
CA LYS A 112 -27.70 17.30 -15.35
C LYS A 112 -27.93 16.03 -16.16
N LYS A 113 -27.06 15.02 -16.02
CA LYS A 113 -27.28 13.71 -16.65
C LYS A 113 -28.48 13.00 -16.03
N ALA A 114 -28.60 13.01 -14.70
CA ALA A 114 -29.73 12.43 -13.99
C ALA A 114 -31.05 13.11 -14.36
N GLU A 115 -31.07 14.44 -14.46
CA GLU A 115 -32.24 15.20 -14.94
C GLU A 115 -32.64 14.81 -16.37
N LYS A 116 -31.68 14.73 -17.30
CA LYS A 116 -31.96 14.29 -18.67
C LYS A 116 -32.51 12.87 -18.70
N LEU A 117 -31.91 11.95 -17.94
CA LEU A 117 -32.38 10.57 -17.85
C LEU A 117 -33.81 10.51 -17.28
N ARG A 118 -34.10 11.25 -16.21
CA ARG A 118 -35.45 11.39 -15.63
C ARG A 118 -36.45 11.97 -16.63
N ALA A 119 -36.06 13.00 -17.38
CA ALA A 119 -36.93 13.62 -18.39
C ALA A 119 -37.22 12.68 -19.57
N THR A 120 -36.26 11.85 -19.98
CA THR A 120 -36.48 10.81 -21.00
C THR A 120 -37.19 9.56 -20.45
N LEU A 121 -37.28 9.41 -19.12
CA LEU A 121 -37.96 8.31 -18.45
C LEU A 121 -39.47 8.56 -18.49
N HIS A 122 -40.10 8.30 -19.64
CA HIS A 122 -41.55 8.31 -19.75
C HIS A 122 -42.13 7.09 -19.03
N LEU A 123 -42.59 7.27 -17.78
CA LEU A 123 -43.54 6.40 -17.06
C LEU A 123 -43.32 4.87 -17.17
N VAL A 124 -42.09 4.40 -17.39
CA VAL A 124 -41.77 2.98 -17.18
C VAL A 124 -41.47 2.82 -15.70
N GLY A 125 -42.52 2.61 -14.92
CA GLY A 125 -42.46 2.33 -13.47
C GLY A 125 -43.25 3.27 -12.57
N ALA A 126 -44.34 3.89 -13.04
CA ALA A 126 -45.30 4.55 -12.14
C ALA A 126 -46.14 3.50 -11.41
N ASP A 127 -45.52 2.82 -10.44
CA ASP A 127 -46.19 2.06 -9.38
C ASP A 127 -45.36 2.23 -8.09
N GLY A 128 -45.79 3.18 -7.24
CA GLY A 128 -45.25 3.48 -5.91
C GLY A 128 -43.99 4.37 -5.97
N LEU A 129 -43.95 5.58 -5.42
CA LEU A 129 -44.39 5.97 -4.08
C LEU A 129 -44.69 7.48 -4.09
N ALA A 130 -45.93 7.82 -3.76
CA ALA A 130 -46.25 9.09 -3.13
C ALA A 130 -46.03 8.94 -1.61
N GLU A 131 -45.88 10.08 -0.91
CA GLU A 131 -45.70 10.27 0.54
C GLU A 131 -44.21 10.25 0.99
N GLU A 132 -43.63 11.28 1.63
CA GLU A 132 -44.12 12.45 2.39
C GLU A 132 -43.15 13.64 2.22
N ASP A 133 -43.68 14.83 1.92
CA ASP A 133 -43.00 16.10 2.19
C ASP A 133 -43.18 16.43 3.68
N GLU A 134 -42.27 15.97 4.53
CA GLU A 134 -42.09 16.51 5.88
C GLU A 134 -41.00 17.57 5.88
N SER A 135 -41.42 18.80 6.17
CA SER A 135 -40.58 19.95 6.46
C SER A 135 -39.81 19.75 7.77
N ASP A 136 -38.49 19.63 7.71
CA ASP A 136 -37.60 19.86 8.86
C ASP A 136 -36.72 21.08 8.60
N ASP A 137 -37.29 22.22 8.99
CA ASP A 137 -36.68 23.54 9.05
C ASP A 137 -35.95 23.68 10.40
N GLU A 138 -34.86 22.92 10.64
CA GLU A 138 -33.89 23.26 11.70
C GLU A 138 -32.55 22.52 11.53
N MET A 139 -31.47 23.25 11.18
CA MET A 139 -30.08 23.05 11.68
C MET A 139 -29.05 23.84 10.84
N THR A 140 -29.23 25.15 10.71
CA THR A 140 -28.12 26.09 10.42
C THR A 140 -27.66 26.76 11.70
N ARG A 141 -27.16 25.99 12.68
CA ARG A 141 -26.31 26.49 13.76
C ARG A 141 -25.37 25.38 14.22
N GLY A 142 -24.11 25.41 13.81
CA GLY A 142 -23.14 24.51 14.44
C GLY A 142 -21.80 24.26 13.77
N TRP A 143 -21.29 25.10 12.87
CA TRP A 143 -19.89 24.98 12.44
C TRP A 143 -19.22 26.36 12.44
N GLY A 144 -18.97 26.86 13.66
CA GLY A 144 -18.28 28.10 13.91
C GLY A 144 -17.92 28.28 15.38
N SER A 145 -16.72 27.83 15.73
CA SER A 145 -15.79 28.41 16.70
C SER A 145 -16.07 28.33 18.21
N ASP A 146 -15.00 27.91 18.90
CA ASP A 146 -14.58 28.31 20.24
C ASP A 146 -15.26 27.73 21.48
N ASP A 147 -14.56 26.78 22.11
CA ASP A 147 -14.56 26.63 23.56
C ASP A 147 -13.11 26.60 24.08
N GLU A 148 -12.52 27.79 24.18
CA GLU A 148 -11.62 28.11 25.27
C GLU A 148 -12.45 28.68 26.44
N ARG A 149 -12.52 27.95 27.56
CA ARG A 149 -12.27 28.47 28.94
C ARG A 149 -12.48 27.41 30.03
N GLY A 150 -11.37 27.03 30.67
CA GLY A 150 -11.10 27.41 32.06
C GLY A 150 -11.90 26.80 33.22
N ALA A 151 -11.17 25.98 33.99
CA ALA A 151 -11.11 25.92 35.47
C ALA A 151 -12.17 25.14 36.27
N GLY A 152 -11.69 24.22 37.11
CA GLY A 152 -12.31 23.94 38.42
C GLY A 152 -12.32 22.49 38.91
N GLY A 153 -11.23 22.06 39.55
CA GLY A 153 -11.26 21.34 40.83
C GLY A 153 -11.73 19.87 40.90
N GLY A 154 -10.83 19.02 41.42
CA GLY A 154 -11.22 18.12 42.51
C GLY A 154 -11.02 16.61 42.29
N GLY A 155 -10.16 16.02 43.11
CA GLY A 155 -10.41 14.70 43.69
C GLY A 155 -9.71 13.53 43.00
N GLY A 156 -8.66 13.03 43.64
CA GLY A 156 -7.92 11.87 43.19
C GLY A 156 -8.62 10.53 43.38
N ARG A 157 -7.94 9.49 42.91
CA ARG A 157 -7.80 8.19 43.57
C ARG A 157 -6.81 7.35 42.77
N GLU A 158 -5.71 7.03 43.42
CA GLU A 158 -4.91 5.84 43.16
C GLU A 158 -5.80 4.61 42.98
N ARG A 159 -5.37 3.71 42.09
CA ARG A 159 -5.48 2.26 42.27
C ARG A 159 -4.55 1.57 41.26
N ARG A 160 -3.51 0.96 41.85
CA ARG A 160 -2.83 -0.30 41.52
C ARG A 160 -2.49 -0.61 40.06
#